data_AF-A0A2H0GAS3-F1
#
_entry.id   AF-A0A2H0GAS3-F1
#
_cell.length_a   1.000
_cell.length_b   1.000
_cell.length_c   1.000
_cell.angle_alpha   90.00
_cell.angle_beta   90.00
_cell.angle_gamma   90.00
#
_symmetry.space_group_name_H-M   'P 1'
#
loop_
_entity.id
_entity.type
_entity.pdbx_description
1 polymer ?
#
loop_
_entity_poly.entity_id
_entity_poly.type
_entity_poly.pdbx_seq_one_letter_code
_entity_poly.pdbx_strand_id
1 'polypeptide(L)'
;MSVLFVHLLVAQSSDTLLFLNGKQLEGNVLEFNKYQLTFKTLKNKEIDIENYRLFSMKWNGIDTTIYKYDSLEGNFLSQKDMKLFVYGERDAHLTYSSKFSNVLGFAVGSGAGYFMHYDQSFIYISTPLVYTLGTLIFPTRVKQRKIKDLQYIKEDEYLRGHERVARAKRTQSALISTLIGLGVGFTASLIAN
;
A
#
# COMPACT_ATOMS: atom_id res chain seq x y z
N MET A 1 36.87 -35.20 33.27
CA MET A 1 36.72 -34.16 32.23
C MET A 1 35.24 -34.08 31.87
N SER A 2 34.54 -33.03 32.27
CA SER A 2 33.14 -32.81 31.89
C SER A 2 33.10 -31.99 30.61
N VAL A 3 32.55 -32.56 29.53
CA VAL A 3 32.35 -31.86 28.26
C VAL A 3 31.06 -31.04 28.38
N LEU A 4 31.21 -29.71 28.37
CA LEU A 4 30.10 -28.77 28.39
C LEU A 4 29.48 -28.70 26.98
N PHE A 5 28.26 -29.21 26.82
CA PHE A 5 27.54 -29.19 25.55
C PHE A 5 26.77 -27.86 25.41
N VAL A 6 27.34 -26.90 24.69
CA VAL A 6 26.67 -25.62 24.38
C VAL A 6 25.63 -25.87 23.29
N HIS A 7 24.35 -25.86 23.67
CA HIS A 7 23.26 -25.83 22.68
C HIS A 7 23.15 -24.40 22.13
N LEU A 8 23.57 -24.19 20.88
CA LEU A 8 23.22 -22.99 20.14
C LEU A 8 21.70 -23.01 19.88
N LEU A 9 20.96 -22.16 20.58
CA LEU A 9 19.61 -21.79 20.21
C LEU A 9 19.68 -20.99 18.91
N VAL A 10 19.48 -21.65 17.77
CA VAL A 10 19.19 -20.96 16.51
C VAL A 10 17.83 -20.31 16.68
N ALA A 11 17.79 -18.99 16.85
CA ALA A 11 16.55 -18.24 16.81
C ALA A 11 15.91 -18.46 15.42
N GLN A 12 14.84 -19.25 15.34
CA GLN A 12 14.04 -19.32 14.13
C GLN A 12 13.44 -17.94 13.89
N SER A 13 13.89 -17.25 12.84
CA SER A 13 13.27 -16.01 12.42
C SER A 13 11.87 -16.30 11.91
N SER A 14 10.93 -15.38 12.12
CA SER A 14 9.60 -15.46 11.52
C SER A 14 9.67 -15.63 10.01
N ASP A 15 8.76 -16.43 9.48
CA ASP A 15 8.50 -16.53 8.06
C ASP A 15 7.93 -15.21 7.54
N THR A 16 8.12 -14.96 6.25
CA THR A 16 7.69 -13.72 5.61
C THR A 16 6.99 -14.02 4.29
N LEU A 17 5.85 -13.39 4.07
CA LEU A 17 5.15 -13.40 2.79
C LEU A 17 5.29 -12.02 2.14
N LEU A 18 5.70 -11.98 0.88
CA LEU A 18 5.68 -10.78 0.05
C LEU A 18 4.62 -10.95 -1.03
N PHE A 19 3.61 -10.08 -1.00
CA PHE A 19 2.49 -10.11 -1.93
C PHE A 19 2.82 -9.38 -3.23
N LEU A 20 2.09 -9.71 -4.30
CA LEU A 20 2.20 -9.03 -5.60
C LEU A 20 1.80 -7.54 -5.56
N ASN A 21 1.18 -7.07 -4.47
CA ASN A 21 0.82 -5.67 -4.27
C ASN A 21 1.83 -4.89 -3.39
N GLY A 22 3.01 -5.48 -3.15
CA GLY A 22 4.07 -4.92 -2.30
C GLY A 22 3.83 -4.99 -0.80
N LYS A 23 2.68 -5.50 -0.32
CA LYS A 23 2.48 -5.72 1.12
C LYS A 23 3.32 -6.90 1.61
N GLN A 24 3.73 -6.83 2.86
CA GLN A 24 4.50 -7.88 3.52
C GLN A 24 3.77 -8.31 4.79
N LEU A 25 3.78 -9.62 5.07
CA LEU A 25 3.29 -10.19 6.32
C LEU A 25 4.38 -11.04 6.96
N GLU A 26 4.52 -10.89 8.28
CA GLU A 26 5.42 -11.70 9.11
C GLU A 26 4.59 -12.64 10.00
N GLY A 27 5.11 -13.83 10.25
CA GLY A 27 4.37 -14.90 10.92
C GLY A 27 5.02 -16.27 10.72
N ASN A 28 4.20 -17.31 10.63
CA ASN A 28 4.65 -18.69 10.39
C ASN A 28 3.76 -19.34 9.33
N VAL A 29 4.37 -20.03 8.38
CA VAL A 29 3.65 -20.91 7.45
C VAL A 29 3.33 -22.21 8.17
N LEU A 30 2.04 -22.54 8.29
CA LEU A 30 1.57 -23.78 8.92
C LEU A 30 1.47 -24.91 7.90
N GLU A 31 0.86 -24.60 6.76
CA GLU A 31 0.65 -25.54 5.66
C GLU A 31 0.92 -24.84 4.33
N PHE A 32 1.50 -25.57 3.37
CA PHE A 32 1.75 -25.09 2.02
C PHE A 32 1.43 -26.19 1.01
N ASN A 33 0.55 -25.89 0.07
CA ASN A 33 0.24 -26.76 -1.06
C ASN A 33 0.33 -25.98 -2.38
N LYS A 34 -0.04 -26.63 -3.50
CA LYS A 34 0.08 -26.04 -4.85
C LYS A 34 -0.73 -24.75 -5.02
N TYR A 35 -1.89 -24.61 -4.38
CA TYR A 35 -2.84 -23.53 -4.63
C TYR A 35 -2.86 -22.46 -3.55
N GLN A 36 -2.62 -22.86 -2.30
CA GLN A 36 -2.71 -21.97 -1.15
C GLN A 36 -1.71 -22.37 -0.05
N LEU A 37 -1.54 -21.45 0.89
CA LEU A 37 -0.89 -21.69 2.17
C LEU A 37 -1.76 -21.21 3.31
N THR A 38 -1.62 -21.85 4.46
CA THR A 38 -2.20 -21.40 5.73
C THR A 38 -1.11 -20.68 6.51
N PHE A 39 -1.37 -19.42 6.85
CA PHE A 39 -0.40 -18.55 7.50
C PHE A 39 -0.91 -18.09 8.86
N LYS A 40 -0.04 -18.18 9.87
CA LYS A 40 -0.31 -17.65 11.21
C LYS A 40 0.46 -16.36 11.40
N THR A 41 -0.29 -15.25 11.45
CA THR A 41 0.29 -13.93 11.68
C THR A 41 0.89 -13.81 13.08
N LEU A 42 1.79 -12.84 13.29
CA LEU A 42 2.31 -12.50 14.64
C LEU A 42 1.20 -12.16 15.66
N LYS A 43 0.00 -11.79 15.19
CA LYS A 43 -1.18 -11.53 16.03
C LYS A 43 -2.00 -12.80 16.33
N ASN A 44 -1.43 -13.98 16.10
CA ASN A 44 -2.07 -15.28 16.33
C ASN A 44 -3.35 -15.51 15.51
N LYS A 45 -3.56 -14.74 14.42
CA LYS A 45 -4.64 -14.95 13.46
C LYS A 45 -4.16 -15.85 12.34
N GLU A 46 -4.89 -16.92 12.10
CA GLU A 46 -4.70 -17.84 10.97
C GLU A 46 -5.51 -17.35 9.76
N ILE A 47 -4.89 -17.39 8.59
CA ILE A 47 -5.45 -16.95 7.31
C ILE A 47 -4.99 -17.88 6.20
N ASP A 48 -5.92 -18.27 5.34
CA ASP A 48 -5.60 -18.95 4.09
C ASP A 48 -5.31 -17.91 3.01
N ILE A 49 -4.22 -18.11 2.28
CA ILE A 49 -3.73 -17.20 1.24
C ILE A 49 -3.49 -18.01 -0.01
N GLU A 50 -4.13 -17.62 -1.11
CA GLU A 50 -3.87 -18.23 -2.41
C GLU A 50 -2.49 -17.84 -2.92
N ASN A 51 -1.75 -18.82 -3.45
CA ASN A 51 -0.37 -18.67 -3.90
C ASN A 51 -0.24 -17.65 -5.03
N TYR A 52 -1.24 -17.51 -5.90
CA TYR A 52 -1.22 -16.56 -7.01
C TYR A 52 -1.19 -15.09 -6.54
N ARG A 53 -1.44 -14.80 -5.26
CA ARG A 53 -1.36 -13.45 -4.68
C ARG A 53 0.03 -13.12 -4.16
N LEU A 54 0.92 -14.11 -4.09
CA LEU A 54 2.25 -13.99 -3.53
C LEU A 54 3.29 -13.80 -4.64
N PHE A 55 4.19 -12.86 -4.42
CA PHE A 55 5.40 -12.76 -5.22
C PHE A 55 6.43 -13.80 -4.74
N SER A 56 6.75 -13.77 -3.45
CA SER A 56 7.73 -14.66 -2.83
C SER A 56 7.38 -14.94 -1.37
N MET A 57 7.95 -15.99 -0.82
CA MET A 57 7.91 -16.28 0.62
C MET A 57 9.30 -16.65 1.13
N LYS A 58 9.57 -16.31 2.38
CA LYS A 58 10.67 -16.85 3.16
C LYS A 58 10.08 -17.85 4.14
N TRP A 59 10.36 -19.12 3.96
CA TRP A 59 9.85 -20.20 4.80
C TRP A 59 11.00 -21.04 5.35
N ASN A 60 11.09 -21.19 6.68
CA ASN A 60 12.20 -21.89 7.35
C ASN A 60 13.58 -21.36 6.94
N GLY A 61 13.67 -20.05 6.73
CA GLY A 61 14.90 -19.37 6.27
C GLY A 61 15.18 -19.46 4.76
N ILE A 62 14.38 -20.21 4.00
CA ILE A 62 14.55 -20.40 2.55
C ILE A 62 13.67 -19.39 1.79
N ASP A 63 14.31 -18.54 0.99
CA ASP A 63 13.62 -17.63 0.08
C ASP A 63 13.17 -18.36 -1.19
N THR A 64 11.85 -18.43 -1.40
CA THR A 64 11.21 -19.07 -2.56
C THR A 64 10.40 -18.04 -3.33
N THR A 65 10.64 -17.91 -4.64
CA THR A 65 9.75 -17.11 -5.50
C THR A 65 8.57 -17.97 -5.94
N ILE A 66 7.36 -17.47 -5.68
CA ILE A 66 6.10 -18.13 -6.04
C ILE A 66 5.62 -17.66 -7.41
N TYR A 67 5.81 -16.38 -7.71
CA TYR A 67 5.45 -15.79 -8.99
C TYR A 67 6.19 -16.43 -10.16
N LYS A 68 5.43 -16.71 -11.22
CA LYS A 68 5.94 -17.18 -12.50
C LYS A 68 5.31 -16.34 -13.61
N TYR A 69 6.09 -16.07 -14.64
CA TYR A 69 5.56 -15.51 -15.88
C TYR A 69 4.65 -16.55 -16.53
N ASP A 70 3.38 -16.18 -16.71
CA ASP A 70 2.38 -17.00 -17.39
C ASP A 70 1.27 -16.09 -17.91
N SER A 71 1.28 -15.85 -19.22
CA SER A 71 0.28 -14.99 -19.87
C SER A 71 -1.15 -15.57 -19.82
N LEU A 72 -1.30 -16.88 -19.65
CA LEU A 72 -2.61 -17.53 -19.56
C LEU A 72 -3.26 -17.26 -18.19
N GLU A 73 -2.45 -17.04 -17.16
CA GLU A 73 -2.89 -16.67 -15.80
C GLU A 73 -2.93 -15.15 -15.58
N GLY A 74 -2.67 -14.34 -16.61
CA GLY A 74 -2.62 -12.88 -16.51
C GLY A 74 -1.31 -12.31 -15.95
N ASN A 75 -0.26 -13.13 -15.85
CA ASN A 75 1.06 -12.75 -15.37
C ASN A 75 1.96 -12.32 -16.53
N PHE A 76 1.97 -11.02 -16.84
CA PHE A 76 2.65 -10.47 -18.03
C PHE A 76 4.06 -9.92 -17.79
N LEU A 77 4.50 -9.78 -16.54
CA LEU A 77 5.85 -9.28 -16.25
C LEU A 77 6.82 -10.45 -16.09
N SER A 78 8.06 -10.29 -16.56
CA SER A 78 9.10 -11.26 -16.22
C SER A 78 9.27 -11.32 -14.70
N GLN A 79 9.79 -12.43 -14.16
CA GLN A 79 10.03 -12.54 -12.72
C GLN A 79 10.93 -11.42 -12.19
N LYS A 80 11.92 -10.97 -12.99
CA LYS A 80 12.79 -9.85 -12.66
C LYS A 80 12.01 -8.53 -12.60
N ASP A 81 11.20 -8.26 -13.62
CA ASP A 81 10.42 -7.02 -13.71
C ASP A 81 9.35 -6.95 -12.62
N MET A 82 8.67 -8.07 -12.36
CA MET A 82 7.71 -8.17 -11.27
C MET A 82 8.39 -7.95 -9.90
N LYS A 83 9.61 -8.47 -9.69
CA LYS A 83 10.37 -8.21 -8.46
C LYS A 83 10.56 -6.71 -8.24
N LEU A 84 11.04 -6.01 -9.27
CA LEU A 84 11.27 -4.57 -9.22
C LEU A 84 9.98 -3.81 -8.94
N PHE A 85 8.90 -4.16 -9.64
CA PHE A 85 7.58 -3.59 -9.46
C PHE A 85 7.06 -3.75 -8.02
N VAL A 86 7.09 -4.98 -7.49
CA VAL A 86 6.64 -5.30 -6.12
C VAL A 86 7.48 -4.56 -5.07
N TYR A 87 8.79 -4.42 -5.30
CA TYR A 87 9.67 -3.69 -4.39
C TYR A 87 9.36 -2.19 -4.40
N GLY A 88 9.06 -1.62 -5.57
CA GLY A 88 8.59 -0.25 -5.70
C GLY A 88 7.28 -0.02 -4.94
N GLU A 89 6.31 -0.92 -5.10
CA GLU A 89 5.04 -0.87 -4.36
C GLU A 89 5.25 -0.97 -2.84
N ARG A 90 6.13 -1.88 -2.39
CA ARG A 90 6.48 -2.02 -0.97
C ARG A 90 7.05 -0.73 -0.39
N ASP A 91 8.00 -0.12 -1.08
CA ASP A 91 8.61 1.12 -0.60
C ASP A 91 7.62 2.28 -0.61
N ALA A 92 6.70 2.34 -1.58
CA ALA A 92 5.59 3.29 -1.54
C ALA A 92 4.63 3.03 -0.36
N HIS A 93 4.39 1.76 0.02
CA HIS A 93 3.62 1.45 1.22
C HIS A 93 4.27 2.01 2.49
N LEU A 94 5.59 1.92 2.60
CA LEU A 94 6.35 2.36 3.77
C LEU A 94 6.60 3.87 3.83
N THR A 95 6.80 4.52 2.68
CA THR A 95 7.39 5.87 2.65
C THR A 95 6.45 6.98 2.16
N TYR A 96 5.46 6.64 1.33
CA TYR A 96 4.59 7.62 0.70
C TYR A 96 3.55 8.19 1.68
N SER A 97 3.36 9.51 1.63
CA SER A 97 2.31 10.21 2.39
C SER A 97 1.65 11.32 1.57
N SER A 98 0.33 11.43 1.70
CA SER A 98 -0.53 12.33 0.92
C SER A 98 -0.76 13.70 1.58
N LYS A 99 0.10 14.12 2.52
CA LYS A 99 -0.16 15.27 3.42
C LYS A 99 -0.65 16.53 2.69
N PHE A 100 0.05 16.92 1.62
CA PHE A 100 -0.31 18.11 0.84
C PHE A 100 -1.70 17.98 0.20
N SER A 101 -1.97 16.83 -0.45
CA SER A 101 -3.26 16.54 -1.06
C SER A 101 -4.39 16.52 -0.03
N ASN A 102 -4.11 16.13 1.21
CA ASN A 102 -5.10 16.09 2.28
C ASN A 102 -5.42 17.48 2.81
N VAL A 103 -4.41 18.34 3.01
CA VAL A 103 -4.62 19.73 3.45
C VAL A 103 -5.42 20.50 2.41
N LEU A 104 -5.03 20.39 1.14
CA LEU A 104 -5.75 21.05 0.05
C LEU A 104 -7.16 20.48 -0.12
N GLY A 105 -7.33 19.15 -0.06
CA GLY A 105 -8.64 18.51 -0.17
C GLY A 105 -9.57 18.92 0.96
N PHE A 106 -9.08 18.96 2.20
CA PHE A 106 -9.84 19.47 3.33
C PHE A 106 -10.24 20.94 3.13
N ALA A 107 -9.33 21.82 2.71
CA ALA A 107 -9.65 23.23 2.48
C ALA A 107 -10.71 23.41 1.38
N VAL A 108 -10.56 22.71 0.26
CA VAL A 108 -11.52 22.71 -0.86
C VAL A 108 -12.88 22.17 -0.40
N GLY A 109 -12.88 21.05 0.33
CA GLY A 109 -14.09 20.46 0.90
C GLY A 109 -14.81 21.41 1.84
N SER A 110 -14.09 22.00 2.80
CA SER A 110 -14.65 22.95 3.76
C SER A 110 -15.26 24.18 3.09
N GLY A 111 -14.60 24.75 2.07
CA GLY A 111 -15.18 25.82 1.29
C GLY A 111 -16.48 25.39 0.59
N ALA A 112 -16.45 24.26 -0.11
CA ALA A 112 -17.62 23.73 -0.80
C ALA A 112 -18.78 23.40 0.14
N GLY A 113 -18.52 22.78 1.29
CA GLY A 113 -19.52 22.49 2.30
C GLY A 113 -20.16 23.76 2.87
N TYR A 114 -19.35 24.79 3.11
CA TYR A 114 -19.85 26.08 3.61
C TYR A 114 -20.82 26.73 2.61
N PHE A 115 -20.42 26.82 1.33
CA PHE A 115 -21.25 27.38 0.26
C PHE A 115 -22.47 26.51 -0.07
N MET A 116 -22.38 25.18 0.10
CA MET A 116 -23.52 24.28 -0.09
C MET A 116 -24.70 24.65 0.80
N HIS A 117 -24.43 24.94 2.07
CA HIS A 117 -25.46 25.40 3.00
C HIS A 117 -25.86 26.86 2.71
N TYR A 118 -24.89 27.75 2.55
CA TYR A 118 -25.12 29.19 2.40
C TYR A 118 -25.94 29.53 1.14
N ASP A 119 -25.60 28.94 -0.01
CA ASP A 119 -26.31 29.15 -1.28
C ASP A 119 -27.56 28.25 -1.42
N GLN A 120 -27.81 27.35 -0.47
CA GLN A 120 -28.81 26.27 -0.56
C GLN A 120 -28.68 25.44 -1.85
N SER A 121 -27.46 25.29 -2.37
CA SER A 121 -27.19 24.67 -3.67
C SER A 121 -26.47 23.34 -3.50
N PHE A 122 -27.07 22.27 -4.02
CA PHE A 122 -26.48 20.93 -3.97
C PHE A 122 -25.34 20.71 -4.98
N ILE A 123 -25.04 21.67 -5.86
CA ILE A 123 -23.98 21.49 -6.87
C ILE A 123 -22.62 21.15 -6.23
N TYR A 124 -22.35 21.71 -5.06
CA TYR A 124 -21.12 21.53 -4.30
C TYR A 124 -20.92 20.10 -3.75
N ILE A 125 -21.95 19.25 -3.72
CA ILE A 125 -21.83 17.84 -3.32
C ILE A 125 -20.90 17.04 -4.25
N SER A 126 -20.73 17.51 -5.50
CA SER A 126 -19.84 16.90 -6.49
C SER A 126 -18.35 17.19 -6.25
N THR A 127 -18.03 18.15 -5.37
CA THR A 127 -16.65 18.62 -5.11
C THR A 127 -15.67 17.50 -4.77
N PRO A 128 -15.98 16.52 -3.90
CA PRO A 128 -15.04 15.43 -3.60
C PRO A 128 -14.64 14.63 -4.84
N LEU A 129 -15.56 14.41 -5.79
CA LEU A 129 -15.27 13.71 -7.04
C LEU A 129 -14.40 14.57 -7.97
N VAL A 130 -14.77 15.84 -8.17
CA VAL A 130 -14.03 16.78 -9.02
C VAL A 130 -12.59 16.95 -8.53
N TYR A 131 -12.40 17.15 -7.23
CA TYR A 131 -11.07 17.27 -6.63
C TYR A 131 -10.26 15.98 -6.80
N THR A 132 -10.88 14.82 -6.55
CA THR A 132 -10.23 13.52 -6.68
C THR A 132 -9.74 13.28 -8.11
N LEU A 133 -10.56 13.58 -9.12
CA LEU A 133 -10.17 13.51 -10.53
C LEU A 133 -9.01 14.46 -10.85
N GLY A 134 -9.03 15.67 -10.31
CA GLY A 134 -7.93 16.63 -10.46
C GLY A 134 -6.60 16.09 -9.93
N THR A 135 -6.62 15.28 -8.86
CA THR A 135 -5.38 14.68 -8.32
C THR A 135 -4.72 13.66 -9.25
N LEU A 136 -5.43 13.12 -10.25
CA LEU A 136 -4.90 12.12 -11.17
C LEU A 136 -3.90 12.72 -12.17
N ILE A 137 -4.02 14.01 -12.47
CA ILE A 137 -3.21 14.72 -13.47
C ILE A 137 -1.78 14.96 -12.96
N PHE A 138 -1.59 15.08 -11.65
CA PHE A 138 -0.30 15.42 -11.08
C PHE A 138 0.60 14.18 -10.93
N PRO A 139 1.87 14.21 -11.37
CA PRO A 139 2.77 13.09 -11.15
C PRO A 139 3.06 12.85 -9.66
N THR A 140 3.45 11.64 -9.30
CA THR A 140 3.99 11.35 -7.96
C THR A 140 5.52 11.32 -8.02
N ARG A 141 6.18 11.87 -7.01
CA ARG A 141 7.65 11.86 -6.93
C ARG A 141 8.12 10.93 -5.82
N VAL A 142 9.10 10.08 -6.14
CA VAL A 142 9.76 9.21 -5.18
C VAL A 142 10.63 10.06 -4.27
N LYS A 143 10.40 9.99 -2.95
CA LYS A 143 11.21 10.71 -1.96
C LYS A 143 12.35 9.81 -1.50
N GLN A 144 13.46 9.82 -2.26
CA GLN A 144 14.62 8.93 -2.06
C GLN A 144 15.13 8.89 -0.61
N ARG A 145 15.10 10.02 0.10
CA ARG A 145 15.54 10.15 1.51
C ARG A 145 14.84 9.20 2.50
N LYS A 146 13.70 8.63 2.13
CA LYS A 146 12.92 7.71 2.98
C LYS A 146 13.11 6.24 2.62
N ILE A 147 13.79 5.95 1.52
CA ILE A 147 14.00 4.59 1.03
C ILE A 147 15.29 4.07 1.67
N LYS A 148 15.22 2.87 2.26
CA LYS A 148 16.37 2.25 2.94
C LYS A 148 17.39 1.69 1.96
N ASP A 149 16.94 1.24 0.80
CA ASP A 149 17.79 0.63 -0.23
C ASP A 149 17.55 1.33 -1.58
N LEU A 150 18.57 2.04 -2.07
CA LEU A 150 18.51 2.82 -3.30
C LEU A 150 18.87 2.00 -4.55
N GLN A 151 19.17 0.71 -4.42
CA GLN A 151 19.68 -0.14 -5.50
C GLN A 151 18.82 -0.06 -6.78
N TYR A 152 17.50 -0.01 -6.65
CA TYR A 152 16.55 -0.13 -7.78
C TYR A 152 15.88 1.19 -8.18
N ILE A 153 16.29 2.33 -7.60
CA ILE A 153 15.54 3.59 -7.75
C ILE A 153 15.58 4.18 -9.17
N LYS A 154 16.46 3.67 -10.02
CA LYS A 154 16.59 4.05 -11.44
C LYS A 154 15.90 3.08 -12.39
N GLU A 155 15.39 1.97 -11.87
CA GLU A 155 14.75 0.93 -12.69
C GLU A 155 13.29 1.31 -12.97
N ASP A 156 12.88 1.26 -14.24
CA ASP A 156 11.57 1.73 -14.69
C ASP A 156 10.40 0.97 -14.01
N GLU A 157 10.54 -0.35 -13.87
CA GLU A 157 9.53 -1.20 -13.24
C GLU A 157 9.35 -0.87 -11.75
N TYR A 158 10.46 -0.58 -11.06
CA TYR A 158 10.43 -0.14 -9.68
C TYR A 158 9.70 1.20 -9.54
N LEU A 159 10.02 2.18 -10.39
CA LEU A 159 9.36 3.48 -10.40
C LEU A 159 7.86 3.36 -10.70
N ARG A 160 7.49 2.47 -11.62
CA ARG A 160 6.09 2.19 -11.97
C ARG A 160 5.31 1.60 -10.80
N GLY A 161 5.87 0.61 -10.11
CA GLY A 161 5.27 0.02 -8.91
C GLY A 161 5.09 1.07 -7.81
N HIS A 162 6.14 1.83 -7.52
CA HIS A 162 6.07 2.90 -6.53
C HIS A 162 4.96 3.93 -6.87
N GLU A 163 4.92 4.37 -8.12
CA GLU A 163 3.93 5.33 -8.60
C GLU A 163 2.49 4.80 -8.48
N ARG A 164 2.24 3.53 -8.81
CA ARG A 164 0.90 2.93 -8.69
C ARG A 164 0.33 3.07 -7.27
N VAL A 165 1.09 2.65 -6.26
CA VAL A 165 0.66 2.72 -4.86
C VAL A 165 0.58 4.17 -4.37
N ALA A 166 1.54 5.02 -4.76
CA ALA A 166 1.54 6.43 -4.40
C ALA A 166 0.31 7.17 -4.93
N ARG A 167 -0.04 6.97 -6.21
CA ARG A 167 -1.24 7.57 -6.83
C ARG A 167 -2.51 7.07 -6.15
N ALA A 168 -2.62 5.76 -5.89
CA ALA A 168 -3.78 5.19 -5.20
C ALA A 168 -3.97 5.80 -3.80
N LYS A 169 -2.91 5.86 -2.99
CA LYS A 169 -2.94 6.47 -1.65
C LYS A 169 -3.31 7.95 -1.70
N ARG A 170 -2.78 8.71 -2.66
CA ARG A 170 -3.13 10.13 -2.85
C ARG A 170 -4.59 10.30 -3.15
N THR A 171 -5.10 9.56 -4.14
CA THR A 171 -6.47 9.65 -4.64
C THR A 171 -7.47 9.29 -3.54
N GLN A 172 -7.24 8.20 -2.82
CA GLN A 172 -8.10 7.80 -1.69
C GLN A 172 -8.07 8.82 -0.55
N SER A 173 -6.88 9.31 -0.18
CA SER A 173 -6.75 10.28 0.90
C SER A 173 -7.35 11.65 0.54
N ALA A 174 -7.23 12.06 -0.73
CA ALA A 174 -7.85 13.26 -1.28
C ALA A 174 -9.37 13.19 -1.17
N LEU A 175 -9.99 12.07 -1.59
CA LEU A 175 -11.42 11.86 -1.47
C LEU A 175 -11.88 11.95 0.00
N ILE A 176 -11.22 11.21 0.89
CA ILE A 176 -11.58 11.17 2.32
C ILE A 176 -11.44 12.55 2.96
N SER A 177 -10.31 13.25 2.73
CA SER A 177 -10.09 14.58 3.31
C SER A 177 -11.09 15.62 2.80
N THR A 178 -11.48 15.55 1.53
CA THR A 178 -12.47 16.46 0.95
C THR A 178 -13.86 16.19 1.49
N LEU A 179 -14.25 14.92 1.68
CA LEU A 179 -15.51 14.56 2.33
C LEU A 179 -15.57 15.06 3.78
N ILE A 180 -14.49 14.88 4.54
CA ILE A 180 -14.40 15.40 5.92
C ILE A 180 -14.50 16.92 5.92
N GLY A 181 -13.76 17.60 5.04
CA GLY A 181 -13.83 19.05 4.88
C GLY A 181 -15.26 19.50 4.55
N LEU A 182 -15.92 18.86 3.60
CA LEU A 182 -17.30 19.18 3.20
C LEU A 182 -18.27 19.11 4.39
N GLY A 183 -18.19 18.06 5.20
CA GLY A 183 -18.99 17.98 6.43
C GLY A 183 -18.70 19.12 7.41
N VAL A 184 -17.42 19.42 7.65
CA VAL A 184 -16.99 20.50 8.55
C VAL A 184 -17.42 21.89 8.05
N GLY A 185 -17.30 22.14 6.75
CA GLY A 185 -17.73 23.40 6.14
C GLY A 185 -19.23 23.61 6.24
N PHE A 186 -20.00 22.55 5.98
CA PHE A 186 -21.46 22.58 6.08
C PHE A 186 -21.91 22.88 7.50
N THR A 187 -21.34 22.18 8.50
CA THR A 187 -21.67 22.44 9.91
C THR A 187 -21.24 23.82 10.37
N ALA A 188 -20.08 24.32 9.91
CA ALA A 188 -19.65 25.68 10.21
C ALA A 188 -20.63 26.74 9.66
N SER A 189 -21.16 26.52 8.45
CA SER A 189 -22.16 27.40 7.85
C SER A 189 -23.51 27.36 8.56
N LEU A 190 -23.90 26.22 9.13
CA LEU A 190 -25.10 26.08 9.97
C LEU A 190 -25.00 26.84 11.30
N ILE A 191 -23.79 27.00 11.85
CA ILE A 191 -23.57 27.71 13.12
C ILE A 191 -23.45 29.22 12.87
N ALA A 192 -22.94 29.61 11.70
CA ALA A 192 -22.69 31.01 11.36
C ALA A 192 -23.93 31.76 10.86
N ASN A 193 -24.96 31.04 10.41
CA ASN A 193 -26.24 31.59 9.91
C ASN A 193 -27.39 31.17 10.82
#